data_AF-A0A8J7U1H8-F1
#
_entry.id   AF-A0A8J7U1H8-F1
#
_cell.length_a   1.000
_cell.length_b   1.000
_cell.length_c   1.000
_cell.angle_alpha   90.00
_cell.angle_beta   90.00
_cell.angle_gamma   90.00
#
_symmetry.space_group_name_H-M   'P 1'
#
loop_
_entity.id
_entity.type
_entity.pdbx_description
1 polymer ?
#
loop_
_entity_poly.entity_id
_entity_poly.type
_entity_poly.pdbx_seq_one_letter_code
_entity_poly.pdbx_strand_id
1 'polypeptide(L)'
;MTTRLGDFPWDALTEYKATAGAHPAGLVDLSVGAPVDPVPDSIQRALNSAAHLSGYPATHGTPGLREAAAAALRRRFDVTVDPAAVLPTIGSKELIAWLPTLLGLGPGDTVVIPELAYPTYQVGARLAGARVLRSDGLLALGPEKPAL
;
A
#
# COMPACT_ATOMS: atom_id res chain seq x y z
N MET A 1 10.81 0.06 -21.40
CA MET A 1 11.32 0.28 -20.01
C MET A 1 10.43 -0.33 -18.93
N THR A 2 9.17 -0.69 -19.21
CA THR A 2 8.15 -1.17 -18.24
C THR A 2 8.21 -2.66 -17.87
N THR A 3 8.88 -3.50 -18.66
CA THR A 3 8.89 -4.97 -18.48
C THR A 3 9.51 -5.45 -17.16
N ARG A 4 10.27 -4.61 -16.44
CA ARG A 4 10.92 -5.00 -15.19
C ARG A 4 9.98 -5.07 -13.99
N LEU A 5 8.91 -4.29 -13.94
CA LEU A 5 8.06 -4.18 -12.74
C LEU A 5 6.85 -5.11 -12.73
N GLY A 6 6.55 -5.73 -13.88
CA GLY A 6 5.38 -6.59 -14.07
C GLY A 6 4.12 -5.80 -14.41
N ASP A 7 3.12 -6.51 -14.93
CA ASP A 7 1.81 -5.94 -15.25
C ASP A 7 0.88 -5.98 -14.04
N PHE A 8 -0.12 -5.11 -14.00
CA PHE A 8 -1.12 -5.17 -12.95
C PHE A 8 -2.28 -6.09 -13.33
N PRO A 9 -2.87 -6.82 -12.37
CA PRO A 9 -3.95 -7.77 -12.65
C PRO A 9 -5.17 -7.15 -13.35
N TRP A 10 -5.47 -5.88 -13.08
CA TRP A 10 -6.59 -5.18 -13.71
C TRP A 10 -6.33 -4.82 -15.17
N ASP A 11 -5.08 -4.76 -15.62
CA ASP A 11 -4.75 -4.50 -17.03
C ASP A 11 -5.26 -5.66 -17.91
N ALA A 12 -5.17 -6.89 -17.40
CA ALA A 12 -5.70 -8.09 -18.04
C ALA A 12 -7.24 -8.11 -18.13
N LEU A 13 -7.93 -7.25 -17.38
CA LEU A 13 -9.39 -7.20 -17.38
C LEU A 13 -9.97 -6.34 -18.50
N THR A 14 -9.14 -5.64 -19.27
CA THR A 14 -9.56 -4.68 -20.31
C THR A 14 -10.53 -5.28 -21.32
N GLU A 15 -10.19 -6.43 -21.91
CA GLU A 15 -11.04 -7.09 -22.91
C GLU A 15 -12.36 -7.57 -22.31
N TYR A 16 -12.31 -8.15 -21.10
CA TYR A 16 -13.50 -8.62 -20.39
C TYR A 16 -14.45 -7.48 -20.03
N LYS A 17 -13.91 -6.31 -19.64
CA LYS A 17 -14.73 -5.11 -19.41
C LYS A 17 -15.42 -4.64 -20.68
N ALA A 18 -14.73 -4.70 -21.84
CA ALA A 18 -15.32 -4.34 -23.12
C ALA A 18 -16.48 -5.28 -23.50
N THR A 19 -16.29 -6.59 -23.34
CA THR A 19 -17.35 -7.59 -23.60
C THR A 19 -18.54 -7.40 -22.67
N ALA A 20 -18.32 -7.25 -21.37
CA ALA A 20 -19.40 -7.08 -20.40
C ALA A 20 -20.10 -5.72 -20.54
N GLY A 21 -19.38 -4.66 -20.93
CA GLY A 21 -19.94 -3.35 -21.22
C GLY A 21 -20.86 -3.31 -22.45
N ALA A 22 -20.73 -4.27 -23.37
CA ALA A 22 -21.64 -4.41 -24.52
C ALA A 22 -23.00 -5.04 -24.15
N HIS A 23 -23.16 -5.54 -22.92
CA HIS A 23 -24.42 -6.10 -22.47
C HIS A 23 -25.50 -4.99 -22.32
N PRO A 24 -26.75 -5.19 -22.80
CA PRO A 24 -27.78 -4.14 -22.78
C PRO A 24 -28.11 -3.59 -21.37
N ALA A 25 -27.96 -4.41 -20.33
CA ALA A 25 -28.20 -3.99 -18.94
C ALA A 25 -26.98 -3.31 -18.27
N GLY A 26 -25.87 -3.15 -19.01
CA GLY A 26 -24.64 -2.56 -18.50
C GLY A 26 -23.73 -3.55 -17.74
N LEU A 27 -22.55 -3.05 -17.36
CA LEU A 27 -21.52 -3.78 -16.62
C LEU A 27 -21.72 -3.64 -15.11
N VAL A 28 -21.59 -4.76 -14.39
CA VAL A 28 -21.34 -4.76 -12.94
C VAL A 28 -19.83 -4.86 -12.73
N ASP A 29 -19.15 -3.74 -12.46
CA ASP A 29 -17.69 -3.71 -12.34
C ASP A 29 -17.24 -4.06 -10.91
N LEU A 30 -16.66 -5.25 -10.75
CA LEU A 30 -16.08 -5.76 -9.50
C LEU A 30 -14.54 -5.90 -9.57
N SER A 31 -13.91 -5.19 -10.50
CA SER A 31 -12.47 -5.36 -10.80
C SER A 31 -11.54 -4.60 -9.85
N VAL A 32 -11.98 -3.47 -9.30
CA VAL A 32 -11.15 -2.58 -8.48
C VAL A 32 -11.80 -2.42 -7.11
N GLY A 33 -11.05 -2.75 -6.05
CA GLY A 33 -11.48 -2.59 -4.66
C GLY A 33 -11.41 -1.15 -4.16
N ALA A 34 -12.08 -0.22 -4.85
CA ALA A 34 -12.24 1.16 -4.42
C ALA A 34 -13.67 1.38 -3.90
N PRO A 35 -13.85 1.96 -2.70
CA PRO A 35 -15.18 2.32 -2.24
C PRO A 35 -15.79 3.37 -3.16
N VAL A 36 -17.11 3.25 -3.40
CA VAL A 36 -17.87 4.16 -4.27
C VAL A 36 -18.65 5.22 -3.50
N ASP A 37 -18.77 5.05 -2.18
CA ASP A 37 -19.47 6.00 -1.32
C ASP A 37 -18.73 7.34 -1.25
N PRO A 38 -19.47 8.47 -1.13
CA PRO A 38 -18.84 9.76 -0.94
C PRO A 38 -18.05 9.81 0.38
N VAL A 39 -16.98 10.60 0.38
CA VAL A 39 -16.23 10.89 1.61
C VAL A 39 -17.19 11.51 2.64
N PRO A 40 -17.22 11.04 3.90
CA PRO A 40 -18.12 11.58 4.93
C PRO A 40 -18.01 13.11 5.10
N ASP A 41 -19.15 13.79 5.26
CA ASP A 41 -19.21 15.26 5.35
C ASP A 41 -18.33 15.85 6.47
N SER A 42 -18.19 15.12 7.59
CA SER A 42 -17.34 15.56 8.70
C SER A 42 -15.88 15.68 8.28
N ILE A 43 -15.39 14.77 7.43
CA ILE A 43 -14.03 14.79 6.89
C ILE A 43 -13.90 15.93 5.88
N GLN A 44 -14.88 16.10 4.99
CA GLN A 44 -14.89 17.20 4.02
C GLN A 44 -14.84 18.57 4.72
N ARG A 45 -15.65 18.76 5.77
CA ARG A 45 -15.64 19.99 6.58
C ARG A 45 -14.31 20.21 7.30
N ALA A 46 -13.71 19.16 7.86
CA ALA A 46 -12.40 19.25 8.52
C ALA A 46 -11.31 19.69 7.54
N LEU A 47 -11.28 19.10 6.33
CA LEU A 47 -10.36 19.51 5.27
C LEU A 47 -10.55 20.99 4.89
N ASN A 48 -11.79 21.41 4.66
CA ASN A 48 -12.11 22.79 4.30
C ASN A 48 -11.70 23.80 5.39
N SER A 49 -11.86 23.43 6.67
CA SER A 49 -11.47 24.29 7.79
C SER A 49 -9.97 24.59 7.83
N ALA A 50 -9.14 23.71 7.25
CA ALA A 50 -7.69 23.82 7.22
C ALA A 50 -7.15 24.38 5.89
N ALA A 51 -8.00 24.67 4.89
CA ALA A 51 -7.57 25.06 3.54
C ALA A 51 -6.79 26.39 3.49
N HIS A 52 -6.91 27.22 4.53
CA HIS A 52 -6.18 28.49 4.64
C HIS A 52 -4.74 28.32 5.17
N LEU A 53 -4.37 27.13 5.67
CA LEU A 53 -3.04 26.86 6.15
C LEU A 53 -2.06 26.78 4.97
N SER A 54 -0.91 27.42 5.10
CA SER A 54 0.15 27.45 4.10
C SER A 54 1.49 27.03 4.70
N GLY A 55 2.48 26.79 3.84
CA GLY A 55 3.83 26.42 4.24
C GLY A 55 4.15 24.94 4.07
N TYR A 56 5.43 24.61 4.30
CA TYR A 56 5.94 23.26 4.18
C TYR A 56 5.58 22.46 5.44
N PRO A 57 4.85 21.33 5.34
CA PRO A 57 4.50 20.54 6.52
C PRO A 57 5.75 19.85 7.09
N ALA A 58 5.77 19.65 8.41
CA ALA A 58 6.81 18.84 9.02
C ALA A 58 6.70 17.39 8.52
N THR A 59 7.82 16.80 8.08
CA THR A 59 7.87 15.42 7.57
C THR A 59 7.29 14.40 8.55
N HIS A 60 7.47 14.62 9.85
CA HIS A 60 6.97 13.74 10.90
C HIS A 60 5.48 13.96 11.25
N GLY A 61 4.80 14.89 10.58
CA GLY A 61 3.40 15.23 10.83
C GLY A 61 3.16 16.04 12.11
N THR A 62 1.94 16.56 12.28
CA THR A 62 1.58 17.34 13.46
C THR A 62 1.46 16.44 14.70
N PRO A 63 1.71 16.97 15.92
CA PRO A 63 1.50 16.21 17.16
C PRO A 63 0.08 15.64 17.26
N GLY A 64 -0.93 16.46 16.97
CA GLY A 64 -2.33 16.04 17.04
C GLY A 64 -2.68 14.89 16.08
N LEU A 65 -2.08 14.85 14.88
CA LEU A 65 -2.26 13.72 13.96
C LEU A 65 -1.67 12.43 14.53
N ARG A 66 -0.46 12.50 15.08
CA ARG A 66 0.24 11.34 15.65
C ARG A 66 -0.45 10.79 16.90
N GLU A 67 -0.90 11.68 17.78
CA GLU A 67 -1.69 11.31 18.97
C GLU A 67 -3.02 10.67 18.58
N ALA A 68 -3.73 11.24 17.58
CA ALA A 68 -4.98 10.69 17.09
C ALA A 68 -4.80 9.29 16.49
N ALA A 69 -3.72 9.06 15.74
CA ALA A 69 -3.38 7.75 15.19
C ALA A 69 -3.04 6.71 16.27
N ALA A 70 -2.19 7.07 17.25
CA ALA A 70 -1.88 6.19 18.39
C ALA A 70 -3.14 5.84 19.19
N ALA A 71 -4.01 6.83 19.43
CA ALA A 71 -5.27 6.59 20.11
C ALA A 71 -6.24 5.70 19.30
N ALA A 72 -6.24 5.83 17.97
CA ALA A 72 -7.04 4.97 17.08
C ALA A 72 -6.57 3.51 17.11
N LEU A 73 -5.25 3.28 17.09
CA LEU A 73 -4.66 1.94 17.23
C LEU A 73 -5.09 1.27 18.55
N ARG A 74 -5.02 2.01 19.66
CA ARG A 74 -5.48 1.52 20.96
C ARG A 74 -6.96 1.19 20.96
N ARG A 75 -7.83 2.11 20.52
CA ARG A 75 -9.29 1.89 20.53
C ARG A 75 -9.72 0.70 19.66
N ARG A 76 -9.08 0.50 18.51
CA ARG A 76 -9.53 -0.47 17.51
C ARG A 76 -8.88 -1.84 17.63
N PHE A 77 -7.63 -1.88 18.10
CA PHE A 77 -6.78 -3.07 18.09
C PHE A 77 -6.08 -3.36 19.43
N ASP A 78 -6.33 -2.55 20.47
CA ASP A 78 -5.64 -2.64 21.77
C ASP A 78 -4.11 -2.51 21.69
N VAL A 79 -3.62 -1.84 20.63
CA VAL A 79 -2.20 -1.60 20.40
C VAL A 79 -1.80 -0.26 21.01
N THR A 80 -0.82 -0.28 21.92
CA THR A 80 -0.23 0.93 22.52
C THR A 80 1.10 1.26 21.85
N VAL A 81 1.22 2.48 21.32
CA VAL A 81 2.45 3.02 20.74
C VAL A 81 2.69 4.43 21.23
N ASP A 82 3.97 4.81 21.37
CA ASP A 82 4.35 6.20 21.62
C ASP A 82 3.98 7.05 20.38
N PRO A 83 3.26 8.17 20.51
CA PRO A 83 3.03 9.10 19.40
C PRO A 83 4.31 9.56 18.68
N ALA A 84 5.46 9.56 19.35
CA ALA A 84 6.76 9.83 18.73
C ALA A 84 7.19 8.75 17.71
N ALA A 85 6.69 7.52 17.84
CA ALA A 85 6.95 6.42 16.92
C ALA A 85 5.97 6.37 15.73
N VAL A 86 5.01 7.30 15.65
CA VAL A 86 4.06 7.38 14.54
C VAL A 86 4.61 8.31 13.46
N LEU A 87 4.73 7.78 12.24
CA LEU A 87 5.10 8.53 11.04
C LEU A 87 3.95 8.49 10.02
N PRO A 88 3.25 9.61 9.77
CA PRO A 88 2.27 9.69 8.70
C PRO A 88 2.93 9.55 7.33
N THR A 89 2.26 8.87 6.40
CA THR A 89 2.73 8.68 5.01
C THR A 89 1.70 9.20 4.01
N ILE A 90 2.12 9.43 2.76
CA ILE A 90 1.23 9.80 1.67
C ILE A 90 0.53 8.53 1.15
N GLY A 91 -0.39 8.03 1.97
CA GLY A 91 -1.01 6.73 1.77
C GLY A 91 -0.06 5.55 2.02
N SER A 92 -0.62 4.34 2.08
CA SER A 92 0.16 3.13 2.38
C SER A 92 0.95 2.60 1.18
N LYS A 93 0.46 2.82 -0.04
CA LYS A 93 1.09 2.31 -1.27
C LYS A 93 2.52 2.82 -1.45
N GLU A 94 2.76 4.10 -1.18
CA GLU A 94 4.09 4.70 -1.26
C GLU A 94 5.05 4.05 -0.27
N LEU A 95 4.64 3.96 1.01
CA LEU A 95 5.45 3.30 2.05
C LEU A 95 5.78 1.86 1.66
N ILE A 96 4.78 1.09 1.24
CA ILE A 96 4.94 -0.32 0.86
C ILE A 96 5.91 -0.46 -0.33
N ALA A 97 5.81 0.41 -1.34
CA ALA A 97 6.69 0.38 -2.50
C ALA A 97 8.15 0.69 -2.14
N TRP A 98 8.38 1.60 -1.19
CA TRP A 98 9.72 2.02 -0.78
C TRP A 98 10.32 1.23 0.37
N LEU A 99 9.51 0.46 1.11
CA LEU A 99 9.93 -0.21 2.33
C LEU A 99 11.22 -1.05 2.16
N PRO A 100 11.38 -1.89 1.12
CA PRO A 100 12.62 -2.63 0.91
C PRO A 100 13.86 -1.73 0.80
N THR A 101 13.76 -0.62 0.05
CA THR A 101 14.85 0.34 -0.09
C THR A 101 15.14 1.09 1.22
N LEU A 102 14.10 1.47 1.97
CA LEU A 102 14.24 2.15 3.27
C LEU A 102 14.88 1.25 4.34
N LEU A 103 14.70 -0.07 4.22
CA LEU A 103 15.37 -1.07 5.05
C LEU A 103 16.79 -1.41 4.58
N GLY A 104 17.26 -0.82 3.46
CA GLY A 104 18.60 -1.05 2.94
C GLY A 104 18.75 -2.34 2.13
N LEU A 105 17.65 -2.98 1.71
CA LEU A 105 17.71 -4.20 0.90
C LEU A 105 18.24 -3.89 -0.51
N GLY A 106 18.93 -4.87 -1.08
CA GLY A 106 19.62 -4.74 -2.36
C GLY A 106 19.80 -6.05 -3.13
N PRO A 107 20.65 -6.04 -4.17
CA PRO A 107 21.07 -7.25 -4.87
C PRO A 107 21.67 -8.27 -3.90
N GLY A 108 21.14 -9.50 -3.90
CA GLY A 108 21.53 -10.57 -2.98
C GLY A 108 20.51 -10.82 -1.86
N ASP A 109 19.70 -9.82 -1.52
CA ASP A 109 18.63 -9.98 -0.54
C ASP A 109 17.40 -10.63 -1.14
N THR A 110 16.55 -11.18 -0.26
CA THR A 110 15.31 -11.86 -0.66
C THR A 110 14.12 -11.31 0.11
N VAL A 111 13.10 -10.90 -0.63
CA VAL A 111 11.80 -10.51 -0.08
C VAL A 111 10.79 -11.62 -0.41
N VAL A 112 10.21 -12.20 0.63
CA VAL A 112 9.14 -13.20 0.50
C VAL A 112 7.79 -12.51 0.52
N ILE A 113 6.93 -12.86 -0.43
CA ILE A 113 5.55 -12.38 -0.53
C ILE A 113 4.60 -13.59 -0.69
N PRO A 114 3.31 -13.48 -0.29
CA PRO A 114 2.32 -14.51 -0.58
C PRO A 114 2.21 -14.81 -2.08
N GLU A 115 1.76 -16.01 -2.44
CA GLU A 115 1.54 -16.37 -3.84
C GLU A 115 0.47 -15.49 -4.48
N LEU A 116 -0.64 -15.31 -3.75
CA LEU A 116 -1.68 -14.33 -4.05
C LEU A 116 -1.47 -13.06 -3.22
N ALA A 117 -0.90 -12.05 -3.85
CA ALA A 117 -0.45 -10.85 -3.16
C ALA A 117 -0.81 -9.56 -3.89
N TYR A 118 -0.88 -8.47 -3.11
CA TYR A 118 -0.93 -7.13 -3.68
C TYR A 118 0.32 -6.87 -4.55
N PRO A 119 0.19 -6.48 -5.83
CA PRO A 119 1.32 -6.40 -6.76
C PRO A 119 2.45 -5.48 -6.29
N THR A 120 2.14 -4.44 -5.53
CA THR A 120 3.15 -3.48 -5.06
C THR A 120 4.21 -4.10 -4.15
N TYR A 121 3.94 -5.22 -3.47
CA TYR A 121 4.97 -5.93 -2.70
C TYR A 121 6.12 -6.41 -3.60
N GLN A 122 5.78 -6.99 -4.75
CA GLN A 122 6.78 -7.40 -5.75
C GLN A 122 7.47 -6.19 -6.38
N VAL A 123 6.72 -5.13 -6.69
CA VAL A 123 7.29 -3.90 -7.27
C VAL A 123 8.35 -3.31 -6.34
N GLY A 124 8.06 -3.19 -5.04
CA GLY A 124 9.02 -2.62 -4.09
C GLY A 124 10.30 -3.44 -3.97
N ALA A 125 10.19 -4.76 -3.90
CA ALA A 125 11.35 -5.64 -3.84
C ALA A 125 12.21 -5.55 -5.12
N ARG A 126 11.56 -5.47 -6.29
CA ARG A 126 12.25 -5.29 -7.58
C ARG A 126 12.90 -3.92 -7.72
N LEU A 127 12.28 -2.86 -7.19
CA LEU A 127 12.87 -1.52 -7.17
C LEU A 127 14.14 -1.47 -6.32
N ALA A 128 14.18 -2.20 -5.21
CA ALA A 128 15.39 -2.38 -4.40
C ALA A 128 16.45 -3.29 -5.07
N GLY A 129 16.11 -3.99 -6.15
CA GLY A 129 17.01 -4.97 -6.78
C GLY A 129 17.11 -6.30 -6.02
N ALA A 130 16.24 -6.52 -5.04
CA ALA A 130 16.15 -7.76 -4.29
C ALA A 130 15.46 -8.86 -5.10
N ARG A 131 15.75 -10.12 -4.75
CA ARG A 131 15.05 -11.28 -5.28
C ARG A 131 13.66 -11.38 -4.65
N VAL A 132 12.64 -11.64 -5.48
CA VAL A 132 11.28 -11.90 -4.98
C VAL A 132 11.02 -13.39 -4.96
N LEU A 133 10.64 -13.93 -3.81
CA LEU A 133 10.14 -15.28 -3.66
C LEU A 133 8.65 -15.23 -3.33
N ARG A 134 7.83 -15.92 -4.12
CA ARG A 134 6.41 -16.12 -3.81
C ARG A 134 6.24 -17.41 -3.06
N SER A 135 5.61 -17.37 -1.89
CA SER A 135 5.24 -18.58 -1.17
C SER A 135 4.22 -18.32 -0.06
N ASP A 136 3.31 -19.27 0.10
CA ASP A 136 2.44 -19.40 1.28
C ASP A 136 2.97 -20.46 2.27
N GLY A 137 4.01 -21.20 1.88
CA GLY A 137 4.59 -22.30 2.66
C GLY A 137 5.70 -21.86 3.59
N LEU A 138 5.63 -22.26 4.86
CA LEU A 138 6.64 -21.93 5.88
C LEU A 138 8.02 -22.53 5.62
N LEU A 139 8.13 -23.55 4.77
CA LEU A 139 9.36 -24.29 4.48
C LEU A 139 9.93 -24.02 3.07
N ALA A 140 9.29 -23.17 2.28
CA ALA A 140 9.62 -23.01 0.86
C ALA A 140 10.99 -22.32 0.59
N LEU A 141 11.57 -21.68 1.60
CA LEU A 141 12.90 -21.08 1.53
C LEU A 141 14.03 -22.12 1.65
N GLY A 142 13.79 -23.26 2.31
CA GLY A 142 14.88 -24.19 2.64
C GLY A 142 15.53 -24.79 1.37
N PRO A 143 16.87 -24.95 1.33
CA PRO A 143 17.87 -24.76 2.38
C PRO A 143 18.47 -23.33 2.46
N GLU A 144 17.91 -22.36 1.75
CA GLU A 144 18.45 -21.00 1.66
C GLU A 144 18.32 -20.24 2.98
N LYS A 145 19.29 -19.37 3.28
CA LYS A 145 19.27 -18.45 4.42
C LYS A 145 19.42 -17.02 3.90
N PRO A 146 18.32 -16.29 3.69
CA PRO A 146 18.37 -14.87 3.32
C PRO A 146 19.17 -14.08 4.35
N ALA A 147 19.91 -13.06 3.91
CA ALA A 147 20.45 -12.06 4.82
C ALA A 147 19.30 -11.27 5.46
N LEU A 148 19.48 -10.87 6.72
CA LEU A 148 18.59 -9.96 7.45
C LEU A 148 19.09 -8.52 7.29
#